data_AF-A0A2V9T5X7-F1
#
_entry.id   AF-A0A2V9T5X7-F1
#
_cell.length_a   1.000
_cell.length_b   1.000
_cell.length_c   1.000
_cell.angle_alpha   90.00
_cell.angle_beta   90.00
_cell.angle_gamma   90.00
#
_symmetry.space_group_name_H-M   'P 1'
#
loop_
_entity.id
_entity.type
_entity.pdbx_description
1 polymer ?
#
loop_
_entity_poly.entity_id
_entity_poly.type
_entity_poly.pdbx_seq_one_letter_code
_entity_poly.pdbx_strand_id
1 'polypeptide(L)'
;MKKAEIPLDTVPEKRRPGRRAQLRPSEIAGRAGNNRWILNQVWDRLWPLLSKAQTEEEVVKAFQDGASPYDMGFMPFLASLIIKVMNEPKFPTRRGARINFLADSLAGVGCVTPRRSRDICEQERAKAKRNHHIICYEFYVECSCGHKGRSRNHACPKCGARIFFGFGSILNFATS
;
A
#
# COMPACT_ATOMS: atom_id res chain seq x y z
N MET A 1 46.94 -41.14 -22.43
CA MET A 1 45.46 -41.10 -22.30
C MET A 1 45.09 -39.79 -21.60
N LYS A 2 44.28 -38.93 -22.23
CA LYS A 2 43.81 -37.68 -21.62
C LYS A 2 42.59 -37.98 -20.74
N LYS A 3 42.66 -37.65 -19.44
CA LYS A 3 41.50 -37.69 -18.54
C LYS A 3 40.54 -36.56 -18.93
N ALA A 4 39.25 -36.86 -19.02
CA ALA A 4 38.21 -35.86 -19.21
C ALA A 4 38.11 -34.96 -17.98
N GLU A 5 37.95 -33.65 -18.21
CA GLU A 5 38.07 -32.60 -17.19
C GLU A 5 36.84 -32.50 -16.28
N ILE A 6 35.74 -33.21 -16.58
CA ILE A 6 34.50 -33.18 -15.79
C ILE A 6 33.93 -34.59 -15.68
N PRO A 7 34.02 -35.25 -14.49
CA PRO A 7 33.38 -36.54 -14.23
C PRO A 7 31.86 -36.38 -14.14
N LEU A 8 31.12 -37.14 -14.96
CA LEU A 8 29.65 -37.12 -15.02
C LEU A 8 28.96 -37.68 -13.75
N ASP A 9 29.71 -38.34 -12.87
CA ASP A 9 29.18 -39.06 -11.70
C ASP A 9 29.16 -38.22 -10.41
N THR A 10 29.40 -36.92 -10.50
CA THR A 10 29.35 -36.05 -9.32
C THR A 10 27.92 -35.63 -9.07
N VAL A 11 27.20 -36.36 -8.22
CA VAL A 11 25.89 -35.93 -7.71
C VAL A 11 26.09 -34.58 -7.01
N PRO A 12 25.47 -33.49 -7.48
CA PRO A 12 25.69 -32.17 -6.89
C PRO A 12 25.27 -32.19 -5.42
N GLU A 13 26.15 -31.70 -4.55
CA GLU A 13 25.86 -31.50 -3.13
C GLU A 13 24.48 -30.86 -2.93
N LYS A 14 23.74 -31.38 -1.94
CA LYS A 14 22.40 -30.90 -1.55
C LYS A 14 22.31 -29.39 -1.69
N ARG A 15 21.42 -28.92 -2.59
CA ARG A 15 21.11 -27.50 -2.78
C ARG A 15 20.93 -26.86 -1.40
N ARG A 16 21.74 -25.83 -1.11
CA ARG A 16 21.54 -24.95 0.05
C ARG A 16 20.06 -24.54 0.09
N PRO A 17 19.39 -24.49 1.25
CA PRO A 17 18.00 -24.05 1.33
C PRO A 17 17.88 -22.73 0.56
N GLY A 18 17.01 -22.71 -0.45
CA GLY A 18 16.83 -21.54 -1.30
C GLY A 18 16.56 -20.29 -0.45
N ARG A 19 17.10 -19.15 -0.87
CA ARG A 19 16.80 -17.85 -0.24
C ARG A 19 15.28 -17.71 -0.13
N ARG A 20 14.74 -17.67 1.09
CA ARG A 20 13.29 -17.49 1.33
C ARG A 20 12.81 -16.32 0.48
N ALA A 21 11.65 -16.45 -0.17
CA ALA A 21 11.05 -15.39 -0.96
C ALA A 21 10.91 -14.14 -0.08
N GLN A 22 11.79 -13.17 -0.26
CA GLN A 22 11.75 -11.91 0.47
C GLN A 22 10.87 -10.98 -0.34
N LEU A 23 9.67 -10.68 0.18
CA LEU A 23 8.85 -9.60 -0.34
C LEU A 23 9.67 -8.30 -0.27
N ARG A 24 9.63 -7.51 -1.35
CA ARG A 24 10.34 -6.24 -1.37
C ARG A 24 9.69 -5.27 -0.38
N PRO A 25 10.44 -4.42 0.34
CA PRO A 25 9.86 -3.43 1.24
C PRO A 25 8.77 -2.56 0.59
N SER A 26 8.99 -2.13 -0.65
CA SER A 26 8.02 -1.36 -1.43
C SER A 26 6.75 -2.15 -1.77
N GLU A 27 6.86 -3.46 -1.98
CA GLU A 27 5.71 -4.35 -2.21
C GLU A 27 4.86 -4.49 -0.94
N ILE A 28 5.51 -4.65 0.22
CA ILE A 28 4.84 -4.66 1.53
C ILE A 28 4.12 -3.33 1.73
N ALA A 29 4.79 -2.19 1.51
CA ALA A 29 4.16 -0.88 1.65
C ALA A 29 2.99 -0.66 0.67
N GLY A 30 3.13 -1.11 -0.58
CA GLY A 30 2.07 -1.07 -1.58
C GLY A 30 0.85 -1.90 -1.17
N ARG A 31 1.07 -3.13 -0.68
CA ARG A 31 0.01 -3.99 -0.13
C ARG A 31 -0.66 -3.36 1.08
N ALA A 32 0.10 -2.75 1.99
CA ALA A 32 -0.46 -2.03 3.13
C ALA A 32 -1.38 -0.89 2.69
N GLY A 33 -0.96 -0.13 1.66
CA GLY A 33 -1.79 0.91 1.04
C GLY A 33 -3.11 0.37 0.48
N ASN A 34 -3.04 -0.72 -0.30
CA ASN A 34 -4.23 -1.39 -0.83
C ASN A 34 -5.15 -1.89 0.28
N ASN A 35 -4.59 -2.57 1.29
CA ASN A 35 -5.35 -3.08 2.42
C ASN A 35 -6.05 -1.96 3.20
N ARG A 36 -5.38 -0.82 3.42
CA ARG A 36 -6.00 0.35 4.05
C ARG A 36 -7.14 0.89 3.23
N TRP A 37 -6.98 0.98 1.90
CA TRP A 37 -8.04 1.45 1.02
C TRP A 37 -9.27 0.53 1.12
N ILE A 38 -9.08 -0.79 0.96
CA ILE A 38 -10.16 -1.78 1.08
C ILE A 38 -10.83 -1.70 2.45
N LEU A 39 -10.04 -1.81 3.53
CA LEU A 39 -10.58 -1.84 4.88
C LEU A 39 -11.35 -0.57 5.20
N ASN A 40 -10.97 0.60 4.70
CA ASN A 40 -11.76 1.83 4.88
C ASN A 40 -13.16 1.76 4.25
N GLN A 41 -13.31 1.07 3.12
CA GLN A 41 -14.60 0.92 2.42
C GLN A 41 -15.54 -0.04 3.17
N VAL A 42 -14.99 -1.09 3.77
CA VAL A 42 -15.79 -2.18 4.35
C VAL A 42 -15.86 -2.17 5.87
N TRP A 43 -15.08 -1.32 6.54
CA TRP A 43 -14.86 -1.40 7.99
C TRP A 43 -16.13 -1.46 8.82
N ASP A 44 -17.11 -0.63 8.50
CA ASP A 44 -18.30 -0.47 9.33
C ASP A 44 -19.23 -1.69 9.24
N ARG A 45 -19.13 -2.46 8.14
CA ARG A 45 -19.79 -3.77 7.97
C ARG A 45 -18.95 -4.91 8.55
N LEU A 46 -17.62 -4.87 8.34
CA LEU A 46 -16.70 -5.91 8.74
C LEU A 46 -16.45 -5.97 10.25
N TRP A 47 -16.19 -4.83 10.89
CA TRP A 47 -15.70 -4.78 12.27
C TRP A 47 -16.66 -5.39 13.31
N PRO A 48 -18.00 -5.18 13.25
CA PRO A 48 -18.92 -5.81 14.20
C PRO A 48 -18.90 -7.34 14.17
N LEU A 49 -18.61 -7.92 13.00
CA LEU A 49 -18.46 -9.37 12.82
C LEU A 49 -17.07 -9.82 13.27
N LEU A 50 -16.04 -9.14 12.74
CA LEU A 50 -14.65 -9.48 12.98
C LEU A 50 -14.26 -9.38 14.44
N SER A 51 -14.73 -8.35 15.17
CA SER A 51 -14.42 -8.13 16.59
C SER A 51 -14.92 -9.23 17.54
N LYS A 52 -15.86 -10.07 17.09
CA LYS A 52 -16.39 -11.20 17.85
C LYS A 52 -15.73 -12.52 17.48
N ALA A 53 -15.03 -12.57 16.35
CA ALA A 53 -14.41 -13.79 15.84
C ALA A 53 -13.22 -14.20 16.71
N GLN A 54 -13.22 -15.46 17.15
CA GLN A 54 -12.17 -16.09 17.94
C GLN A 54 -11.48 -17.23 17.19
N THR A 55 -12.15 -17.83 16.20
CA THR A 55 -11.58 -18.90 15.37
C THR A 55 -11.29 -18.45 13.95
N GLU A 56 -10.45 -19.22 13.24
CA GLU A 56 -10.10 -18.91 11.85
C GLU A 56 -11.34 -18.94 10.95
N GLU A 57 -12.23 -19.90 11.17
CA GLU A 57 -13.49 -20.04 10.44
C GLU A 57 -14.42 -18.84 10.65
N GLU A 58 -14.50 -18.34 11.88
CA GLU A 58 -15.29 -17.14 12.19
C GLU A 58 -14.70 -15.90 11.54
N VAL A 59 -13.38 -15.79 11.44
CA VAL A 59 -12.72 -14.71 10.69
C VAL A 59 -13.00 -14.83 9.20
N VAL A 60 -12.88 -16.01 8.60
CA VAL A 60 -13.22 -16.22 7.19
C VAL A 60 -14.66 -15.79 6.92
N LYS A 61 -15.61 -16.24 7.76
CA LYS A 61 -17.02 -15.89 7.63
C LYS A 61 -17.26 -14.39 7.80
N ALA A 62 -16.63 -13.75 8.78
CA ALA A 62 -16.73 -12.30 8.98
C ALA A 62 -16.27 -11.50 7.75
N PHE A 63 -15.22 -11.96 7.06
CA PHE A 63 -14.75 -11.35 5.82
C PHE A 63 -15.69 -11.62 4.65
N GLN A 64 -16.20 -12.85 4.50
CA GLN A 64 -17.18 -13.18 3.46
C GLN A 64 -18.45 -12.33 3.60
N ASP A 65 -18.98 -12.19 4.81
CA ASP A 65 -20.21 -11.45 5.09
C ASP A 65 -20.00 -9.92 5.09
N GLY A 66 -18.85 -9.46 5.60
CA GLY A 66 -18.61 -8.03 5.88
C GLY A 66 -17.70 -7.31 4.88
N ALA A 67 -16.91 -8.04 4.09
CA ALA A 67 -15.88 -7.49 3.19
C ALA A 67 -16.03 -7.89 1.72
N SER A 68 -17.00 -8.72 1.35
CA SER A 68 -17.29 -9.04 -0.05
C SER A 68 -17.48 -7.78 -0.90
N PRO A 69 -16.86 -7.70 -2.11
CA PRO A 69 -16.12 -8.75 -2.83
C PRO A 69 -14.60 -8.77 -2.57
N TYR A 70 -14.11 -8.05 -1.57
CA TYR A 70 -12.67 -7.91 -1.29
C TYR A 70 -12.11 -8.99 -0.36
N ASP A 71 -12.95 -9.90 0.11
CA ASP A 71 -12.64 -10.98 1.04
C ASP A 71 -11.58 -11.95 0.51
N MET A 72 -11.60 -12.25 -0.81
CA MET A 72 -10.66 -13.18 -1.44
C MET A 72 -9.19 -12.75 -1.33
N GLY A 73 -8.92 -11.44 -1.18
CA GLY A 73 -7.55 -10.94 -1.02
C GLY A 73 -6.95 -11.18 0.37
N PHE A 74 -7.79 -11.51 1.35
CA PHE A 74 -7.39 -11.74 2.73
C PHE A 74 -7.52 -13.21 3.13
N MET A 75 -8.54 -13.90 2.63
CA MET A 75 -8.93 -15.23 3.10
C MET A 75 -8.50 -16.35 2.14
N PRO A 76 -8.31 -17.60 2.63
CA PRO A 76 -8.36 -18.02 4.04
C PRO A 76 -7.02 -17.86 4.77
N PHE A 77 -5.91 -17.71 4.04
CA PHE A 77 -4.54 -17.86 4.55
C PHE A 77 -4.12 -16.79 5.59
N LEU A 78 -4.82 -15.65 5.69
CA LEU A 78 -4.53 -14.65 6.72
C LEU A 78 -5.39 -14.77 7.99
N ALA A 79 -6.35 -15.69 8.05
CA ALA A 79 -7.27 -15.78 9.19
C ALA A 79 -6.53 -15.92 10.53
N SER A 80 -5.58 -16.86 10.61
CA SER A 80 -4.71 -17.06 11.78
C SER A 80 -3.89 -15.81 12.13
N LEU A 81 -3.38 -15.10 11.11
CA LEU A 81 -2.61 -13.88 11.27
C LEU A 81 -3.46 -12.72 11.80
N ILE A 82 -4.72 -12.62 11.34
CA ILE A 82 -5.67 -11.59 11.77
C ILE A 82 -5.99 -11.76 13.24
N ILE A 83 -6.32 -12.98 13.69
CA ILE A 83 -6.58 -13.28 15.10
C ILE A 83 -5.37 -12.87 15.95
N LYS A 84 -4.17 -13.28 15.52
CA LYS A 84 -2.93 -12.95 16.20
C LYS A 84 -2.72 -11.44 16.34
N VAL A 85 -2.99 -10.68 15.28
CA VAL A 85 -2.84 -9.21 15.25
C VAL A 85 -3.88 -8.51 16.12
N MET A 86 -5.13 -8.98 16.10
CA MET A 86 -6.23 -8.43 16.90
C MET A 86 -6.01 -8.62 18.39
N ASN A 87 -5.40 -9.74 18.78
CA ASN A 87 -5.07 -10.05 20.17
C ASN A 87 -3.75 -9.41 20.65
N GLU A 88 -3.10 -8.58 19.84
CA GLU A 88 -1.90 -7.87 20.30
C GLU A 88 -2.25 -6.83 21.39
N PRO A 89 -1.48 -6.72 22.49
CA PRO A 89 -1.75 -5.77 23.57
C PRO A 89 -1.81 -4.30 23.13
N LYS A 90 -1.15 -3.97 22.02
CA LYS A 90 -1.10 -2.62 21.44
C LYS A 90 -2.15 -2.40 20.35
N PHE A 91 -3.08 -3.33 20.16
CA PHE A 91 -4.13 -3.18 19.17
C PHE A 91 -5.01 -1.97 19.53
N PRO A 92 -5.15 -0.98 18.63
CA PRO A 92 -5.75 0.30 18.97
C PRO A 92 -7.29 0.22 19.08
N THR A 93 -7.89 1.24 19.69
CA THR A 93 -9.35 1.34 19.87
C THR A 93 -10.04 2.17 18.78
N ARG A 94 -9.37 3.20 18.27
CA ARG A 94 -9.95 4.13 17.27
C ARG A 94 -10.06 3.46 15.89
N ARG A 95 -11.17 3.66 15.19
CA ARG A 95 -11.46 3.12 13.83
C ARG A 95 -10.28 3.22 12.88
N GLY A 96 -9.81 4.44 12.60
CA GLY A 96 -8.71 4.67 11.66
C GLY A 96 -7.39 4.02 12.11
N ALA A 97 -7.13 4.00 13.43
CA ALA A 97 -5.96 3.34 13.98
C ALA A 97 -6.04 1.82 13.81
N ARG A 98 -7.21 1.19 14.02
CA ARG A 98 -7.43 -0.25 13.82
C ARG A 98 -7.19 -0.65 12.37
N ILE A 99 -7.77 0.09 11.43
CA ILE A 99 -7.59 -0.12 9.99
C ILE A 99 -6.09 -0.07 9.63
N ASN A 100 -5.40 0.99 10.05
CA ASN A 100 -3.99 1.18 9.76
C ASN A 100 -3.13 0.09 10.39
N PHE A 101 -3.42 -0.28 11.64
CA PHE A 101 -2.69 -1.31 12.36
C PHE A 101 -2.87 -2.68 11.70
N LEU A 102 -4.10 -3.07 11.38
CA LEU A 102 -4.39 -4.34 10.72
C LEU A 102 -3.78 -4.38 9.32
N ALA A 103 -3.99 -3.35 8.49
CA ALA A 103 -3.47 -3.29 7.12
C ALA A 103 -1.95 -3.42 7.06
N ASP A 104 -1.23 -2.67 7.90
CA ASP A 104 0.24 -2.71 7.94
C ASP A 104 0.76 -4.04 8.49
N SER A 105 0.03 -4.66 9.41
CA SER A 105 0.40 -5.96 10.00
C SER A 105 0.25 -7.12 9.01
N LEU A 106 -0.79 -7.08 8.18
CA LEU A 106 -1.11 -8.12 7.21
C LEU A 106 -0.35 -8.00 5.89
N ALA A 107 0.22 -6.82 5.60
CA ALA A 107 0.89 -6.55 4.33
C ALA A 107 2.08 -7.48 4.03
N GLY A 108 2.70 -8.02 5.08
CA GLY A 108 3.77 -9.01 4.98
C GLY A 108 3.31 -10.42 4.60
N VAL A 109 1.99 -10.71 4.59
CA VAL A 109 1.37 -11.98 4.19
C VAL A 109 2.07 -13.20 4.80
N GLY A 110 2.43 -13.10 6.09
CA GLY A 110 3.15 -14.15 6.83
C GLY A 110 4.63 -14.35 6.46
N CYS A 111 5.16 -13.69 5.43
CA CYS A 111 6.58 -13.75 5.06
C CYS A 111 7.49 -13.00 6.07
N VAL A 112 6.93 -12.04 6.79
CA VAL A 112 7.57 -11.31 7.90
C VAL A 112 6.60 -11.24 9.08
N THR A 113 7.12 -11.01 10.29
CA THR A 113 6.25 -10.84 11.47
C THR A 113 5.37 -9.59 11.34
N PRO A 114 4.17 -9.56 11.94
CA PRO A 114 3.29 -8.39 11.94
C PRO A 114 4.00 -7.09 12.34
N ARG A 115 4.79 -7.15 13.41
CA ARG A 115 5.60 -6.02 13.87
C ARG A 115 6.58 -5.56 12.80
N ARG A 116 7.34 -6.48 12.21
CA ARG A 116 8.32 -6.13 11.15
C ARG A 116 7.63 -5.55 9.91
N SER A 117 6.45 -6.06 9.54
CA SER A 117 5.64 -5.50 8.46
C SER A 117 5.28 -4.04 8.73
N ARG A 118 4.82 -3.72 9.94
CA ARG A 118 4.54 -2.34 10.38
C ARG A 118 5.77 -1.44 10.33
N ASP A 119 6.91 -1.92 10.82
CA ASP A 119 8.18 -1.16 10.78
C ASP A 119 8.59 -0.83 9.34
N ILE A 120 8.48 -1.81 8.43
CA ILE A 120 8.76 -1.60 7.00
C ILE A 120 7.82 -0.56 6.41
N CYS A 121 6.52 -0.65 6.69
CA CYS A 121 5.53 0.31 6.20
C CYS A 121 5.83 1.74 6.69
N GLU A 122 6.26 1.89 7.95
CA GLU A 122 6.66 3.19 8.49
C GLU A 122 7.93 3.72 7.81
N GLN A 123 8.94 2.87 7.62
CA GLN A 123 10.17 3.23 6.92
C GLN A 123 9.91 3.68 5.47
N GLU A 124 9.08 2.93 4.74
CA GLU A 124 8.71 3.28 3.36
C GLU A 124 7.88 4.57 3.29
N ARG A 125 6.95 4.79 4.23
CA ARG A 125 6.24 6.07 4.35
C ARG A 125 7.18 7.24 4.63
N ALA A 126 8.18 7.04 5.50
CA ALA A 126 9.19 8.05 5.78
C ALA A 126 10.14 8.31 4.59
N LYS A 127 10.40 7.31 3.76
CA LYS A 127 11.12 7.48 2.48
C LYS A 127 10.27 8.25 1.47
N ALA A 128 9.01 7.88 1.30
CA ALA A 128 8.09 8.56 0.38
C ALA A 128 7.93 10.05 0.71
N LYS A 129 7.87 10.41 2.00
CA LYS A 129 7.86 11.82 2.44
C LYS A 129 9.13 12.60 2.08
N ARG A 130 10.27 11.92 1.96
CA ARG A 130 11.56 12.51 1.57
C ARG A 130 11.76 12.53 0.06
N ASN A 131 10.97 11.78 -0.71
CA ASN A 131 11.08 11.80 -2.16
C ASN A 131 10.64 13.16 -2.70
N HIS A 132 11.51 13.76 -3.49
CA HIS A 132 11.21 15.00 -4.20
C HIS A 132 10.07 14.75 -5.19
N HIS A 133 9.02 15.55 -5.08
CA HIS A 133 7.90 15.56 -6.01
C HIS A 133 7.62 17.01 -6.40
N ILE A 134 7.10 17.21 -7.61
CA ILE A 134 6.74 18.54 -8.10
C ILE A 134 5.48 18.99 -7.33
N ILE A 135 5.65 19.94 -6.41
CA ILE A 135 4.56 20.49 -5.58
C ILE A 135 3.68 21.44 -6.41
N CYS A 136 4.30 22.18 -7.32
CA CYS A 136 3.63 23.15 -8.18
C CYS A 136 4.40 23.26 -9.50
N TYR A 137 3.66 23.35 -10.60
CA TYR A 137 4.21 23.54 -11.95
C TYR A 137 3.66 24.84 -12.53
N GLU A 138 4.49 25.89 -12.55
CA GLU A 138 4.11 27.22 -13.02
C GLU A 138 4.83 27.57 -14.33
N PHE A 139 4.12 28.24 -15.23
CA PHE A 139 4.62 28.65 -16.54
C PHE A 139 5.01 30.12 -16.53
N TYR A 140 5.98 30.50 -17.34
CA TYR A 140 6.08 31.90 -17.74
C TYR A 140 4.95 32.21 -18.72
N VAL A 141 4.16 33.25 -18.44
CA VAL A 141 3.03 33.67 -19.25
C VAL A 141 3.15 35.13 -19.64
N GLU A 142 2.76 35.41 -20.88
CA GLU A 142 2.45 36.76 -21.33
C GLU A 142 0.93 36.84 -21.51
N CYS A 143 0.27 37.61 -20.65
CA CYS A 143 -1.17 37.77 -20.67
C CYS A 143 -1.56 39.06 -21.40
N SER A 144 -2.68 39.02 -22.12
CA SER A 144 -3.28 40.19 -22.77
C SER A 144 -3.60 41.35 -21.81
N CYS A 145 -3.71 41.10 -20.50
CA CYS A 145 -3.83 42.16 -19.48
C CYS A 145 -2.50 42.91 -19.21
N GLY A 146 -1.44 42.59 -19.94
CA GLY A 146 -0.11 43.18 -19.84
C GLY A 146 0.81 42.55 -18.78
N HIS A 147 0.42 41.44 -18.16
CA HIS A 147 1.30 40.72 -17.22
C HIS A 147 2.30 39.84 -17.99
N LYS A 148 3.59 39.97 -17.68
CA LYS A 148 4.67 39.10 -18.14
C LYS A 148 5.41 38.54 -16.93
N GLY A 149 5.36 37.23 -16.72
CA GLY A 149 5.92 36.62 -15.51
C GLY A 149 5.40 35.23 -15.24
N ARG A 150 5.68 34.69 -14.05
CA ARG A 150 5.19 33.36 -13.66
C ARG A 150 3.67 33.39 -13.45
N SER A 151 2.98 32.42 -14.03
CA SER A 151 1.58 32.11 -13.72
C SER A 151 1.47 31.61 -12.28
N ARG A 152 0.36 31.87 -11.61
CA ARG A 152 0.05 31.26 -10.31
C ARG A 152 -1.14 30.33 -10.48
N ASN A 153 -1.02 29.07 -10.05
CA ASN A 153 -2.08 28.06 -10.21
C ASN A 153 -2.64 27.99 -11.64
N HIS A 154 -1.74 27.96 -12.64
CA HIS A 154 -2.09 27.96 -14.07
C HIS A 154 -2.95 29.15 -14.53
N ALA A 155 -2.86 30.29 -13.84
CA ALA A 155 -3.58 31.50 -14.22
C ALA A 155 -2.66 32.73 -14.17
N CYS A 156 -3.03 33.77 -14.91
CA CYS A 156 -2.43 35.07 -14.79
C CYS A 156 -2.70 35.61 -13.37
N PRO A 157 -1.66 35.95 -12.59
CA PRO A 157 -1.86 36.46 -11.23
C PRO A 157 -2.51 37.85 -11.20
N LYS A 158 -2.49 38.60 -12.31
CA LYS A 158 -3.05 39.95 -12.40
C LYS A 158 -4.54 39.97 -12.69
N CYS A 159 -5.02 39.18 -13.65
CA CYS A 159 -6.42 39.20 -14.08
C CYS A 159 -7.16 37.87 -13.91
N GLY A 160 -6.48 36.80 -13.45
CA GLY A 160 -7.08 35.48 -13.24
C GLY A 160 -7.32 34.68 -14.53
N ALA A 161 -6.92 35.18 -15.70
CA ALA A 161 -7.07 34.46 -16.97
C ALA A 161 -6.31 33.12 -16.91
N ARG A 162 -7.04 32.01 -17.10
CA ARG A 162 -6.48 30.65 -17.02
C ARG A 162 -5.69 30.31 -18.28
N ILE A 163 -4.59 29.60 -18.12
CA ILE A 163 -3.88 28.98 -19.23
C ILE A 163 -4.72 27.82 -19.74
N PHE A 164 -5.14 27.87 -21.00
CA PHE A 164 -5.83 26.76 -21.64
C PHE A 164 -4.78 25.84 -22.28
N PHE A 165 -4.50 24.71 -21.63
CA PHE A 165 -3.80 23.62 -22.30
C PHE A 165 -4.83 22.96 -23.21
N GLY A 166 -4.58 22.91 -24.52
CA GLY A 166 -5.49 22.36 -25.55
C GLY A 166 -5.90 20.89 -25.42
N PHE A 167 -5.77 20.30 -24.23
CA PHE A 167 -6.36 19.04 -23.80
C PHE A 167 -7.60 19.33 -22.95
N GLY A 168 -8.67 19.81 -23.58
CA GLY A 168 -9.96 19.89 -22.92
C GLY A 168 -10.49 18.48 -22.65
N SER A 169 -10.23 17.91 -21.47
CA SER A 169 -11.10 16.93 -20.75
C SER A 169 -10.49 16.06 -19.64
N ILE A 170 -9.21 16.17 -19.22
CA ILE A 170 -8.66 15.16 -18.26
C ILE A 170 -8.32 15.65 -16.85
N LEU A 171 -8.16 16.95 -16.59
CA LEU A 171 -7.83 17.41 -15.22
C LEU A 171 -8.84 18.44 -14.71
N ASN A 172 -9.99 17.94 -14.25
CA ASN A 172 -10.82 18.64 -13.29
C ASN A 172 -10.05 18.73 -11.96
N PHE A 173 -9.23 19.76 -11.80
CA PHE A 173 -8.83 20.18 -10.47
C PHE A 173 -10.06 20.80 -9.81
N ALA A 174 -10.76 19.98 -9.02
CA ALA A 174 -11.79 20.42 -8.11
C ALA A 174 -11.19 21.49 -7.19
N THR A 175 -11.78 22.68 -7.25
CA THR A 175 -11.54 23.75 -6.27
C THR A 175 -12.67 23.66 -5.25
N SER A 176 -12.29 23.55 -3.98
CA SER A 176 -13.15 23.87 -2.83
C SER A 176 -13.30 25.38 -2.72
#